data_AF-L9M529-F1
#
_entry.id   AF-L9M529-F1
#
_cell.length_a   1.000
_cell.length_b   1.000
_cell.length_c   1.000
_cell.angle_alpha   90.00
_cell.angle_beta   90.00
_cell.angle_gamma   90.00
#
_symmetry.space_group_name_H-M   'P 1'
#
loop_
_entity.id
_entity.type
_entity.pdbx_description
1 polymer ?
#
loop_
_entity_poly.entity_id
_entity_poly.type
_entity_poly.pdbx_seq_one_letter_code
_entity_poly.pdbx_strand_id
1 'polypeptide(L)' 'MTACATSTHLSPTIPANLTVPCPKLLKLESGQGKEITLWIIDTIAKYNECSALNDAKNKALN' A
#
# COMPACT_ATOMS: atom_id res chain seq x y z
N MET A 1 -30.38 -21.18 -11.17
CA MET A 1 -29.03 -20.96 -10.60
C MET A 1 -28.47 -19.71 -11.24
N THR A 2 -28.51 -18.57 -10.55
CA THR A 2 -27.84 -17.34 -11.00
C THR A 2 -26.45 -17.32 -10.39
N ALA A 3 -25.41 -17.41 -11.24
CA ALA A 3 -24.03 -17.27 -10.80
C ALA A 3 -23.69 -15.79 -10.55
N CYS A 4 -22.76 -15.53 -9.63
CA CYS A 4 -22.27 -14.19 -9.32
C CYS A 4 -21.62 -13.55 -10.55
N ALA A 5 -22.07 -12.35 -10.94
CA ALA A 5 -21.38 -11.53 -11.92
C ALA A 5 -20.17 -10.84 -11.27
N THR A 6 -18.99 -10.99 -11.85
CA THR A 6 -17.80 -10.26 -11.41
C THR A 6 -17.89 -8.81 -11.87
N SER A 7 -18.06 -7.88 -10.93
CA SER A 7 -18.25 -6.44 -11.19
C SER A 7 -16.96 -5.70 -11.55
N THR A 8 -15.79 -6.31 -11.37
CA THR A 8 -14.51 -5.69 -11.67
C THR A 8 -14.12 -5.96 -13.12
N HIS A 9 -14.31 -4.96 -13.99
CA HIS A 9 -13.63 -4.95 -15.30
C HIS A 9 -12.13 -4.78 -15.06
N LEU A 10 -11.34 -5.79 -15.39
CA LEU A 10 -9.87 -5.70 -15.35
C LEU A 10 -9.45 -4.68 -16.42
N SER A 11 -9.22 -3.42 -16.02
CA SER A 11 -8.48 -2.49 -16.86
C SER A 11 -7.07 -3.05 -17.07
N PRO A 12 -6.67 -3.37 -18.31
CA PRO A 12 -5.48 -4.18 -18.56
C PRO A 12 -4.16 -3.46 -18.25
N THR A 13 -4.20 -2.14 -18.04
CA THR A 13 -3.01 -1.34 -17.78
C THR A 13 -3.33 -0.27 -16.75
N ILE A 14 -2.79 -0.42 -15.54
CA ILE A 14 -2.74 0.68 -14.57
C ILE A 14 -1.78 1.73 -15.18
N PRO A 15 -2.22 2.98 -15.41
CA PRO A 15 -1.37 4.04 -15.91
C PRO A 15 -0.08 4.15 -15.09
N ALA A 16 1.08 4.31 -15.75
CA ALA A 16 2.39 4.29 -15.08
C ALA A 16 2.50 5.33 -13.95
N ASN A 17 1.84 6.49 -14.12
CA ASN A 17 1.77 7.55 -13.11
C ASN A 17 1.00 7.14 -11.83
N LEU A 18 0.17 6.10 -11.89
CA LEU A 18 -0.54 5.51 -10.75
C LEU A 18 0.18 4.29 -10.17
N THR A 19 1.29 3.84 -10.77
CA THR A 19 2.05 2.67 -10.30
C THR A 19 3.15 3.00 -9.28
N VAL A 20 3.19 4.19 -8.70
CA VAL A 20 4.15 4.48 -7.62
C VAL A 20 3.91 3.51 -6.46
N PRO A 21 4.87 2.61 -6.15
CA PRO A 21 4.69 1.63 -5.11
C PRO A 21 4.90 2.28 -3.74
N CYS A 22 4.17 1.81 -2.74
CA CYS A 22 4.45 2.19 -1.36
C CYS A 22 5.82 1.64 -0.90
N PRO A 23 6.47 2.30 0.07
CA PRO A 23 7.71 1.81 0.64
C PRO A 23 7.54 0.39 1.21
N LYS A 24 8.57 -0.45 1.05
CA LYS A 24 8.56 -1.79 1.64
C LYS A 24 8.73 -1.70 3.15
N LEU A 25 7.80 -2.32 3.87
CA LEU A 25 7.94 -2.51 5.30
C LEU A 25 9.09 -3.49 5.57
N LEU A 26 9.86 -3.21 6.62
CA LEU A 26 10.85 -4.18 7.08
C LEU A 26 10.12 -5.43 7.58
N LYS A 27 10.77 -6.58 7.47
CA LYS A 27 10.30 -7.77 8.16
C LYS A 27 10.82 -7.72 9.59
N LEU A 28 9.97 -8.10 10.56
CA LEU A 28 10.45 -8.38 11.90
C LEU A 28 11.22 -9.71 11.88
N GLU A 29 12.52 -9.64 12.10
CA GLU A 29 13.37 -10.83 12.23
C GLU A 29 13.40 -11.38 13.66
N SER A 30 12.91 -10.60 14.63
CA SER A 30 13.00 -10.88 16.06
C SER A 30 11.81 -10.32 16.81
N GLY A 31 11.37 -11.03 17.86
CA GLY A 31 10.33 -10.59 18.79
C GLY A 31 10.87 -9.80 19.99
N GLN A 32 12.15 -9.42 19.99
CA GLN A 32 12.71 -8.62 21.08
C GLN A 32 12.09 -7.23 21.11
N GLY A 33 11.65 -6.78 22.29
CA GLY A 33 10.98 -5.50 22.46
C GLY A 33 11.74 -4.33 21.85
N LYS A 34 13.07 -4.28 21.99
CA LYS A 34 13.92 -3.24 21.39
C LYS A 34 13.82 -3.22 19.85
N GLU A 35 13.89 -4.38 19.22
CA GLU A 35 13.80 -4.50 17.76
C GLU A 35 12.39 -4.18 17.26
N ILE A 36 11.37 -4.64 17.99
CA ILE A 36 9.97 -4.31 17.72
C ILE A 36 9.75 -2.80 17.79
N THR A 37 10.25 -2.11 18.83
CA THR A 37 10.06 -0.66 18.98
C THR A 37 10.68 0.11 17.81
N LEU A 38 11.90 -0.24 17.40
CA LEU A 38 12.54 0.38 16.23
C LEU A 38 11.77 0.10 14.94
N TRP A 39 11.28 -1.13 14.78
CA TRP A 39 10.45 -1.53 13.65
C TRP A 39 9.14 -0.76 13.57
N ILE A 40 8.46 -0.53 14.70
CA ILE A 40 7.21 0.25 14.76
C ILE A 40 7.45 1.67 14.24
N ILE A 41 8.53 2.32 14.69
CA ILE A 41 8.86 3.70 14.28
C ILE A 41 9.07 3.77 12.77
N ASP A 42 9.89 2.88 12.19
CA ASP A 42 10.11 2.79 10.75
C ASP A 42 8.81 2.53 9.97
N THR A 43 7.98 1.62 10.48
CA THR A 43 6.73 1.22 9.83
C THR A 43 5.71 2.35 9.79
N ILE A 44 5.58 3.14 10.87
CA ILE A 44 4.66 4.29 10.92
C ILE A 44 5.07 5.34 9.86
N ALA A 45 6.37 5.64 9.75
CA ALA A 45 6.86 6.59 8.76
C ALA A 45 6.52 6.15 7.33
N LYS A 46 6.79 4.88 7.00
CA LYS A 46 6.49 4.28 5.69
C LYS A 46 5.00 4.21 5.39
N TYR A 47 4.17 3.97 6.41
CA TYR A 47 2.72 3.98 6.27
C TYR A 47 2.20 5.38 5.89
N ASN A 48 2.67 6.41 6.58
CA ASN A 48 2.28 7.80 6.29
C ASN A 48 2.69 8.22 4.87
N GLU A 49 3.89 7.83 4.43
CA GLU A 49 4.36 8.06 3.07
C GLU A 49 3.44 7.36 2.04
N CYS A 50 3.10 6.10 2.28
CA CYS A 50 2.17 5.34 1.43
C CYS A 50 0.78 6.00 1.35
N SER A 51 0.27 6.50 2.48
CA SER A 51 -1.01 7.23 2.52
C SER A 51 -0.97 8.47 1.63
N ALA A 52 0.09 9.28 1.75
CA ALA A 52 0.25 10.50 0.95
C ALA A 52 0.34 10.19 -0.56
N LEU A 53 1.04 9.12 -0.95
CA LEU A 53 1.10 8.66 -2.34
C LEU A 53 -0.29 8.24 -2.86
N ASN A 54 -1.07 7.53 -2.06
CA ASN A 54 -2.42 7.12 -2.44
C ASN A 54 -3.37 8.32 -2.55
N ASP A 55 -3.28 9.29 -1.64
CA ASP A 55 -4.08 10.52 -1.72
C ASP A 55 -3.76 11.33 -2.99
N ALA A 56 -2.47 11.46 -3.32
CA ALA A 56 -2.04 12.10 -4.56
C ALA A 56 -2.56 11.36 -5.80
N LYS A 57 -2.52 10.02 -5.80
CA LYS A 57 -3.06 9.18 -6.88
C LYS A 57 -4.57 9.34 -7.02
N ASN A 58 -5.31 9.33 -5.91
CA ASN A 58 -6.75 9.51 -5.91
C ASN A 58 -7.14 10.91 -6.40
N LYS A 59 -6.39 11.95 -6.01
CA LYS A 59 -6.59 13.32 -6.51
C LYS A 59 -6.33 13.44 -8.01
N ALA A 60 -5.40 12.67 -8.57
CA ALA A 60 -5.12 12.68 -10.01
C ALA A 60 -6.20 11.93 -10.83
N LEU A 61 -7.04 11.13 -10.18
CA LEU A 61 -8.12 10.36 -10.82
C LEU A 61 -9.48 11.10 -10.82
N ASN A 62 -9.62 12.12 -9.97
CA ASN A 62 -10.83 12.94 -9.81
C ASN A 62 -10.65 14.32 -10.47
#